data_AF-A0A948PXX8-F1
#
_entry.id   AF-A0A948PXX8-F1
#
_cell.length_a   1.000
_cell.length_b   1.000
_cell.length_c   1.000
_cell.angle_alpha   90.00
_cell.angle_beta   90.00
_cell.angle_gamma   90.00
#
_symmetry.space_group_name_H-M   'P 1'
#
loop_
_entity.id
_entity.type
_entity.pdbx_description
1 polymer ?
#
loop_
_entity_poly.entity_id
_entity_poly.type
_entity_poly.pdbx_seq_one_letter_code
_entity_poly.pdbx_strand_id
1 'polypeptide(L)'
;VTAKKMKVLMEETVISGTVKSAFSSLRRKKAFKQMALGAKTGTINDTQDRFKYDWLIAYALPENGDGGLSLAILAVHGEKLGIRAKDLARYILDHYFGS
;
A
#
# COMPACT_ATOMS: atom_id res chain seq x y z
N VAL A 1 -15.43 16.64 -5.90
CA VAL A 1 -14.54 16.48 -7.09
C VAL A 1 -13.11 16.07 -6.69
N THR A 2 -12.56 16.56 -5.57
CA THR A 2 -11.16 16.29 -5.14
C THR A 2 -10.90 14.86 -4.68
N ALA A 3 -11.77 14.28 -3.84
CA ALA A 3 -11.57 12.93 -3.31
C ALA A 3 -11.57 11.84 -4.41
N LYS A 4 -12.42 11.99 -5.44
CA LYS A 4 -12.44 11.08 -6.60
C LYS A 4 -11.12 11.12 -7.37
N LYS A 5 -10.55 12.31 -7.58
CA LYS A 5 -9.24 12.46 -8.23
C LYS A 5 -8.12 11.84 -7.40
N MET A 6 -8.15 12.02 -6.08
CA MET A 6 -7.18 11.40 -5.18
C MET A 6 -7.23 9.87 -5.26
N LYS A 7 -8.45 9.30 -5.28
CA LYS A 7 -8.67 7.85 -5.43
C LYS A 7 -7.98 7.31 -6.70
N VAL A 8 -8.20 7.96 -7.84
CA VAL A 8 -7.57 7.60 -9.12
C VAL A 8 -6.04 7.65 -9.03
N LEU A 9 -5.47 8.69 -8.42
CA LEU A 9 -4.00 8.80 -8.26
C LEU A 9 -3.41 7.69 -7.37
N MET A 10 -4.13 7.32 -6.32
CA MET A 10 -3.73 6.23 -5.44
C MET A 10 -3.82 4.86 -6.13
N GLU A 11 -4.84 4.64 -6.95
CA GLU A 11 -4.97 3.42 -7.78
C GLU A 11 -3.87 3.34 -8.84
N GLU A 12 -3.54 4.45 -9.49
CA GLU A 12 -2.46 4.48 -10.47
C GLU A 12 -1.11 4.14 -9.84
N THR A 13 -0.87 4.55 -8.59
CA THR A 13 0.33 4.17 -7.83
C THR A 13 0.47 2.64 -7.68
N VAL A 14 -0.65 1.92 -7.59
CA VAL A 14 -0.70 0.45 -7.53
C VAL A 14 -0.51 -0.19 -8.91
N ILE A 15 -0.95 0.47 -9.98
CA ILE A 15 -0.87 -0.05 -11.35
C ILE A 15 0.50 0.16 -11.97
N SER A 16 1.05 1.38 -11.86
CA SER A 16 2.27 1.83 -12.54
C SER A 16 3.31 2.43 -11.60
N GLY A 17 2.93 2.80 -10.37
CA GLY A 17 3.82 3.49 -9.43
C GLY A 17 4.70 2.61 -8.53
N THR A 18 5.13 3.22 -7.42
CA THR A 18 6.17 2.72 -6.50
C THR A 18 5.82 1.39 -5.80
N VAL A 19 4.53 1.06 -5.70
CA VAL A 19 4.06 -0.17 -5.06
C VAL A 19 3.70 -1.28 -6.05
N LYS A 20 3.72 -1.01 -7.37
CA LYS A 20 3.34 -1.95 -8.43
C LYS A 20 3.97 -3.34 -8.26
N SER A 21 5.28 -3.41 -8.04
CA SER A 21 5.98 -4.69 -7.97
C SER A 21 5.51 -5.55 -6.81
N ALA A 22 5.34 -4.96 -5.62
CA ALA A 22 4.81 -5.66 -4.46
C ALA A 22 3.37 -6.13 -4.70
N PHE A 23 2.48 -5.23 -5.15
CA PHE A 23 1.05 -5.52 -5.23
C PHE A 23 0.64 -6.31 -6.49
N SER A 24 1.55 -6.53 -7.44
CA SER A 24 1.31 -7.31 -8.65
C SER A 24 0.81 -8.75 -8.38
N SER A 25 1.22 -9.35 -7.27
CA SER A 25 0.76 -10.68 -6.84
C SER A 25 -0.69 -10.64 -6.37
N LEU A 26 -1.06 -9.68 -5.52
CA LEU A 26 -2.43 -9.49 -5.03
C LEU A 26 -3.40 -9.26 -6.17
N ARG A 27 -3.08 -8.35 -7.10
CA ARG A 27 -3.93 -7.99 -8.24
C ARG A 27 -4.26 -9.15 -9.17
N ARG A 28 -3.44 -10.21 -9.17
CA ARG A 28 -3.69 -11.42 -9.96
C ARG A 28 -4.67 -12.38 -9.28
N LYS A 29 -4.85 -12.29 -7.96
CA LYS A 29 -5.76 -13.15 -7.20
C LYS A 29 -7.22 -12.76 -7.46
N LYS A 30 -8.10 -13.76 -7.53
CA LYS A 30 -9.54 -13.58 -7.81
C LYS A 30 -10.21 -12.64 -6.82
N ALA A 31 -9.88 -12.74 -5.53
CA ALA A 31 -10.42 -11.90 -4.48
C ALA A 31 -10.24 -10.39 -4.76
N PHE A 32 -9.08 -10.00 -5.31
CA PHE A 32 -8.75 -8.59 -5.54
C PHE A 32 -9.21 -8.04 -6.90
N LYS A 33 -9.78 -8.88 -7.79
CA LYS A 33 -10.18 -8.41 -9.12
C LYS A 33 -11.37 -7.45 -9.10
N GLN A 34 -12.22 -7.53 -8.07
CA GLN A 34 -13.41 -6.70 -7.86
C GLN A 34 -13.24 -5.78 -6.64
N MET A 35 -12.01 -5.34 -6.39
CA MET A 35 -11.69 -4.42 -5.30
C MET A 35 -10.96 -3.19 -5.85
N ALA A 36 -11.40 -2.01 -5.42
CA ALA A 36 -10.60 -0.81 -5.58
C ALA A 36 -9.40 -0.88 -4.61
N LEU A 37 -8.19 -0.87 -5.16
CA LEU A 37 -6.95 -0.94 -4.40
C LEU A 37 -6.10 0.29 -4.71
N GLY A 38 -5.88 1.14 -3.73
CA GLY A 38 -5.08 2.36 -3.87
C GLY A 38 -4.02 2.46 -2.79
N ALA A 39 -2.91 3.11 -3.13
CA ALA A 39 -1.82 3.33 -2.18
C ALA A 39 -1.07 4.63 -2.45
N LYS A 40 -0.41 5.10 -1.42
CA LYS A 40 0.66 6.09 -1.49
C LYS A 40 1.83 5.59 -0.66
N THR A 41 3.03 5.74 -1.22
CA THR A 41 4.27 5.47 -0.48
C THR A 41 5.06 6.75 -0.30
N GLY A 42 5.99 6.73 0.63
CA GLY A 42 7.04 7.72 0.70
C GLY A 42 8.17 7.28 1.61
N THR A 43 9.24 8.07 1.58
CA THR A 43 10.40 7.89 2.43
C THR A 43 10.78 9.23 3.01
N ILE A 44 11.08 9.27 4.30
CA ILE A 44 11.58 10.44 5.01
C ILE A 44 12.87 10.00 5.69
N ASN A 45 13.91 10.83 5.67
CA ASN A 45 15.10 10.60 6.49
C ASN A 45 14.96 11.42 7.78
N ASP A 46 15.50 10.94 8.89
CA ASP A 46 15.64 11.78 10.08
C ASP A 46 16.62 12.93 9.80
N THR A 47 16.60 13.94 10.66
CA THR A 47 17.40 15.16 10.49
C THR A 47 18.90 14.91 10.48
N GLN A 48 19.34 13.78 11.04
CA GLN A 48 20.74 13.37 11.12
C GLN A 48 21.09 12.26 10.11
N ASP A 49 20.16 11.87 9.22
CA ASP A 49 20.32 10.80 8.21
C ASP A 49 20.77 9.43 8.76
N ARG A 50 20.45 9.17 10.04
CA ARG A 50 20.70 7.91 10.74
C ARG A 50 19.58 6.90 10.53
N PHE A 51 18.35 7.39 10.36
CA PHE A 51 17.16 6.57 10.21
C PHE A 51 16.38 6.94 8.95
N LYS A 52 15.96 5.90 8.23
CA LYS A 52 15.05 6.01 7.10
C LYS A 52 13.67 5.53 7.48
N TYR A 53 12.71 6.45 7.47
CA TYR A 53 11.29 6.19 7.61
C TYR A 53 10.72 5.79 6.25
N ASP A 54 10.45 4.50 6.05
CA ASP A 54 9.67 4.00 4.92
C ASP A 54 8.20 3.91 5.32
N TRP A 55 7.31 4.55 4.57
CA TRP A 55 5.89 4.58 4.92
C TRP A 55 5.00 4.24 3.73
N LEU A 56 3.84 3.67 4.06
CA LEU A 56 2.77 3.39 3.12
C LEU A 56 1.41 3.68 3.76
N ILE A 57 0.56 4.36 3.00
CA ILE A 57 -0.88 4.43 3.24
C ILE A 57 -1.56 3.67 2.11
N ALA A 58 -2.52 2.80 2.41
CA ALA A 58 -3.28 2.06 1.40
C ALA A 58 -4.73 1.85 1.83
N TYR A 59 -5.59 1.59 0.85
CA TYR A 59 -6.93 1.08 1.08
C TYR A 59 -7.22 -0.05 0.10
N ALA A 60 -8.04 -1.00 0.54
CA ALA A 60 -8.71 -2.00 -0.30
C ALA A 60 -10.21 -1.92 -0.01
N LEU A 61 -11.01 -1.69 -1.04
CA LEU A 61 -12.44 -1.48 -0.92
C LEU A 61 -13.18 -2.37 -1.93
N PRO A 62 -13.94 -3.38 -1.46
CA PRO A 62 -14.82 -4.16 -2.32
C PRO A 62 -15.85 -3.29 -3.04
N GLU A 63 -16.30 -3.71 -4.23
CA GLU A 63 -17.28 -2.97 -5.04
C GLU A 63 -18.61 -2.71 -4.32
N ASN A 64 -19.05 -3.62 -3.45
CA ASN A 64 -20.26 -3.45 -2.64
C ASN A 64 -20.07 -2.45 -1.47
N GLY A 65 -18.84 -1.99 -1.20
CA GLY A 65 -18.53 -1.01 -0.16
C GLY A 65 -18.37 -1.58 1.25
N ASP A 66 -18.74 -2.83 1.49
CA ASP A 66 -18.69 -3.47 2.80
C ASP A 66 -17.35 -4.19 3.03
N GLY A 67 -16.86 -4.16 4.27
CA GLY A 67 -15.64 -4.90 4.64
C GLY A 67 -14.34 -4.35 4.07
N GLY A 68 -14.31 -3.08 3.64
CA GLY A 68 -13.10 -2.40 3.22
C GLY A 68 -12.06 -2.27 4.34
N LEU A 69 -10.79 -2.19 3.96
CA LEU A 69 -9.66 -2.06 4.88
C LEU A 69 -8.80 -0.85 4.50
N SER A 70 -8.49 0.01 5.47
CA SER A 70 -7.50 1.09 5.35
C SER A 70 -6.28 0.76 6.20
N LEU A 71 -5.08 1.00 5.67
CA LEU A 71 -3.80 0.68 6.29
C LEU A 71 -2.89 1.90 6.31
N ALA A 72 -2.22 2.10 7.45
CA ALA A 72 -1.09 3.02 7.58
C ALA A 72 0.08 2.27 8.23
N ILE A 73 1.22 2.25 7.55
CA ILE A 73 2.41 1.53 8.00
C ILE A 73 3.59 2.48 7.95
N LEU A 74 4.35 2.52 9.05
CA LEU A 74 5.63 3.23 9.17
C LEU A 74 6.68 2.22 9.63
N ALA A 75 7.70 2.03 8.81
CA ALA A 75 8.88 1.25 9.15
C ALA A 75 10.06 2.19 9.36
N VAL A 76 10.71 2.09 10.52
CA VAL A 76 11.93 2.85 10.84
C VAL A 76 13.13 1.95 10.63
N HIS A 77 14.00 2.31 9.70
CA HIS A 77 15.20 1.56 9.38
C HIS A 77 16.43 2.30 9.88
N GLY A 78 17.33 1.62 10.59
CA GLY A 78 18.68 2.11 10.88
C GLY A 78 19.62 1.86 9.70
N GLU A 79 20.85 1.42 9.99
CA GLU A 79 21.89 1.20 8.96
C GLU A 79 21.48 0.25 7.82
N LYS A 80 20.61 -0.73 8.09
CA LYS A 80 20.11 -1.68 7.10
C LYS A 80 18.59 -1.58 6.97
N LEU A 81 18.11 -1.71 5.73
CA LEU A 81 16.68 -1.81 5.46
C LEU A 81 16.15 -3.17 5.91
N GLY A 82 15.14 -3.14 6.77
CA GLY A 82 14.35 -4.32 7.14
C GLY A 82 13.22 -4.57 6.14
N ILE A 83 12.14 -5.20 6.60
CA ILE A 83 10.92 -5.36 5.80
C ILE A 83 10.35 -3.99 5.48
N ARG A 84 10.16 -3.70 4.19
CA ARG A 84 9.60 -2.44 3.72
C ARG A 84 8.11 -2.34 4.01
N ALA A 85 7.62 -1.13 4.23
CA ALA A 85 6.21 -0.86 4.51
C ALA A 85 5.29 -1.42 3.42
N LYS A 86 5.72 -1.36 2.15
CA LYS A 86 4.99 -1.94 1.02
C LYS A 86 4.83 -3.46 1.07
N ASP A 87 5.84 -4.16 1.57
CA ASP A 87 5.82 -5.62 1.62
C ASP A 87 4.96 -6.08 2.80
N LEU A 88 5.03 -5.36 3.92
CA LEU A 88 4.13 -5.59 5.06
C LEU A 88 2.66 -5.33 4.68
N ALA A 89 2.38 -4.24 3.96
CA ALA A 89 1.04 -3.95 3.46
C ALA A 89 0.52 -5.08 2.58
N ARG A 90 1.38 -5.60 1.69
CA ARG A 90 1.02 -6.74 0.85
C ARG A 90 0.65 -7.97 1.67
N TYR A 91 1.44 -8.32 2.70
CA TYR A 91 1.15 -9.47 3.55
C TYR A 91 -0.16 -9.31 4.32
N ILE A 92 -0.42 -8.13 4.88
CA ILE A 92 -1.65 -7.86 5.63
C ILE A 92 -2.87 -7.97 4.71
N LEU A 93 -2.82 -7.32 3.54
CA LEU A 93 -3.90 -7.39 2.56
C LEU A 93 -4.14 -8.83 2.12
N ASP A 94 -3.06 -9.58 1.83
CA ASP A 94 -3.18 -10.97 1.40
C ASP A 94 -3.80 -11.85 2.48
N HIS A 95 -3.43 -11.64 3.74
CA HIS A 95 -3.99 -12.39 4.86
C HIS A 95 -5.48 -12.07 5.07
N TYR A 96 -5.84 -10.78 5.00
CA TYR A 96 -7.20 -10.33 5.27
C TYR A 96 -8.20 -10.71 4.16
N PHE A 97 -7.81 -10.64 2.90
CA PHE A 97 -8.70 -10.89 1.75
C PHE A 97 -8.37 -12.16 0.95
N GLY A 98 -7.24 -12.81 1.21
CA GLY A 98 -6.78 -13.99 0.47
C GLY A 98 -7.25 -15.33 1.04
N SER A 99 -8.10 -15.31 2.07
CA SER A 99 -8.84 -16.50 2.56
C SER A 99 -10.12 -16.71 1.75
#